data_AF-A0A5C4VNZ6-F1
#
_entry.id   AF-A0A5C4VNZ6-F1
#
_cell.length_a   1.000
_cell.length_b   1.000
_cell.length_c   1.000
_cell.angle_alpha   90.00
_cell.angle_beta   90.00
_cell.angle_gamma   90.00
#
_symmetry.space_group_name_H-M   'P 1'
#
loop_
_entity.id
_entity.type
_entity.pdbx_description
1 polymer ?
#
loop_
_entity_poly.entity_id
_entity_poly.type
_entity_poly.pdbx_seq_one_letter_code
_entity_poly.pdbx_strand_id
1 'polypeptide(L)'
;MSRPAGETRRERLDTPREERRKLVRRPSYNADTFGVFAEQFARFMGTATFLIYMTLFVMAWMAWNTLAPADLRFDRFPFIFLTLMLSLQASYAAPLILLAQNRQEARDRVIAEQDRQADARAHADMEFLAREVASLRMAVGEVATRDFLRSELRSLLSDLDERAEEREDERAQSHEDGADGGSPGGP
;
A
#
# COMPACT_ATOMS: atom_id res chain seq x y z
N MET A 1 -31.95 30.94 52.70
CA MET A 1 -32.15 30.78 51.24
C MET A 1 -30.77 30.83 50.58
N SER A 2 -30.54 29.96 49.58
CA SER A 2 -29.40 29.93 48.64
C SER A 2 -28.12 29.15 49.03
N ARG A 3 -27.95 28.00 48.36
CA ARG A 3 -26.69 27.28 48.11
C ARG A 3 -25.92 27.96 46.96
N PRO A 4 -24.59 27.77 46.90
CA PRO A 4 -23.94 27.23 45.70
C PRO A 4 -23.07 26.01 46.08
N ALA A 5 -23.30 24.82 45.54
CA ALA A 5 -22.72 24.32 44.29
C ALA A 5 -21.18 24.35 44.27
N GLY A 6 -20.57 23.42 45.02
CA GLY A 6 -19.15 23.05 44.88
C GLY A 6 -19.04 21.77 44.07
N GLU A 7 -18.35 21.88 42.95
CA GLU A 7 -18.24 20.93 41.86
C GLU A 7 -17.69 19.55 42.22
N THR A 8 -18.21 18.57 41.49
CA THR A 8 -17.73 17.22 41.28
C THR A 8 -16.23 17.16 40.95
N ARG A 9 -15.41 16.60 41.83
CA ARG A 9 -14.14 15.98 41.42
C ARG A 9 -14.35 14.47 41.33
N ARG A 10 -14.92 14.03 40.21
CA ARG A 10 -14.88 12.62 39.79
C ARG A 10 -13.41 12.28 39.56
N GLU A 11 -12.88 11.44 40.42
CA GLU A 11 -11.59 10.79 40.29
C GLU A 11 -11.62 9.93 39.02
N ARG A 12 -10.98 10.42 37.96
CA ARG A 12 -10.87 9.72 36.69
C ARG A 12 -9.88 8.56 36.86
N LEU A 13 -10.42 7.39 37.15
CA LEU A 13 -9.72 6.10 37.22
C LEU A 13 -9.48 5.48 35.82
N ASP A 14 -9.00 6.27 34.87
CA ASP A 14 -8.71 5.81 33.51
C ASP A 14 -7.31 6.25 33.08
N THR A 15 -6.30 5.71 33.74
CA THR A 15 -4.95 5.68 33.17
C THR A 15 -4.39 4.29 33.41
N PRO A 16 -4.35 3.41 32.39
CA PRO A 16 -3.66 2.15 32.54
C PRO A 16 -2.19 2.44 32.80
N ARG A 17 -1.75 2.07 34.00
CA ARG A 17 -0.37 2.16 34.45
C ARG A 17 0.47 1.20 33.60
N GLU A 18 1.08 1.71 32.53
CA GLU A 18 2.07 0.96 31.76
C GLU A 18 3.35 0.78 32.59
N GLU A 19 3.37 -0.21 33.48
CA GLU A 19 4.62 -0.73 34.02
C GLU A 19 5.33 -1.58 32.95
N ARG A 20 5.88 -0.90 31.93
CA ARG A 20 6.83 -1.54 30.99
C ARG A 20 8.13 -1.82 31.71
N ARG A 21 8.17 -2.95 32.40
CA ARG A 21 9.38 -3.56 32.95
C ARG A 21 10.29 -4.02 31.81
N LYS A 22 11.05 -3.09 31.21
CA LYS A 22 12.15 -3.41 30.27
C LYS A 22 13.35 -3.92 31.08
N LEU A 23 13.25 -5.14 31.58
CA LEU A 23 14.33 -5.81 32.33
C LEU A 23 14.76 -7.12 31.67
N VAL A 24 14.81 -7.11 30.34
CA VAL A 24 15.52 -8.15 29.58
C VAL A 24 16.37 -7.44 28.55
N ARG A 25 17.63 -7.18 28.92
CA ARG A 25 18.69 -6.86 27.96
C ARG A 25 18.88 -8.13 27.14
N ARG A 26 18.12 -8.26 26.05
CA ARG A 26 18.35 -9.30 25.05
C ARG A 26 19.82 -9.21 24.67
N PRO A 27 20.59 -10.30 24.72
CA PRO A 27 21.93 -10.29 24.18
C PRO A 27 21.78 -9.91 22.71
N SER A 28 22.25 -8.73 22.33
CA SER A 28 22.42 -8.36 20.93
C SER A 28 23.59 -9.19 20.42
N TYR A 29 23.36 -10.49 20.23
CA TYR A 29 24.21 -11.29 19.37
C TYR A 29 24.34 -10.51 18.06
N ASN A 30 25.56 -10.32 17.56
CA ASN A 30 25.85 -9.43 16.42
C ASN A 30 25.07 -9.86 15.17
N ALA A 31 23.80 -9.46 15.09
CA ALA A 31 22.86 -9.83 14.04
C ALA A 31 23.32 -9.26 12.69
N ASP A 32 24.08 -8.16 12.72
CA ASP A 32 24.62 -7.53 11.53
C ASP A 32 25.74 -8.34 10.88
N THR A 33 26.74 -8.82 11.64
CA THR A 33 27.83 -9.62 11.05
C THR A 33 27.34 -11.00 10.61
N PHE A 34 26.59 -11.71 11.45
CA PHE A 34 25.98 -12.98 11.06
C PHE A 34 24.97 -12.82 9.92
N GLY A 35 24.29 -11.66 9.85
CA GLY A 35 23.34 -11.34 8.79
C GLY A 35 23.99 -11.19 7.42
N VAL A 36 25.15 -10.51 7.35
CA VAL A 36 25.93 -10.38 6.11
C VAL A 36 26.50 -11.73 5.68
N PHE A 37 27.05 -12.51 6.62
CA PHE A 37 27.54 -13.86 6.33
C PHE A 37 26.42 -14.77 5.81
N ALA A 38 25.25 -14.80 6.46
CA ALA A 38 24.11 -15.61 6.02
C ALA A 38 23.59 -15.18 4.64
N GLU A 39 23.59 -13.89 4.32
CA GLU A 39 23.17 -13.38 3.02
C GLU A 39 24.16 -13.74 1.89
N GLN A 40 25.46 -13.71 2.17
CA GLN A 40 26.47 -14.18 1.24
C GLN A 40 26.40 -15.71 1.07
N PHE A 41 26.20 -16.45 2.15
CA PHE A 41 26.06 -17.91 2.12
C PHE A 41 24.80 -18.35 1.36
N ALA A 42 23.67 -17.65 1.54
CA ALA A 42 22.43 -17.92 0.79
C ALA A 42 22.60 -17.67 -0.71
N ARG A 43 23.26 -16.56 -1.10
CA ARG A 43 23.57 -16.29 -2.52
C ARG A 43 24.53 -17.33 -3.11
N PHE A 44 25.50 -17.77 -2.33
CA PHE A 44 26.48 -18.77 -2.76
C PHE A 44 25.83 -20.15 -2.95
N MET A 45 24.99 -20.59 -2.01
CA MET A 45 24.30 -21.90 -2.06
C MET A 45 23.21 -21.94 -3.14
N GLY A 46 22.57 -20.81 -3.46
CA GLY A 46 21.55 -20.72 -4.51
C GLY A 46 22.10 -20.75 -5.95
N THR A 47 23.42 -20.75 -6.13
CA THR A 47 24.05 -20.73 -7.46
C THR A 47 24.59 -22.10 -7.84
N ALA A 48 24.42 -22.53 -9.10
CA ALA A 48 24.95 -23.80 -9.62
C ALA A 48 26.48 -23.95 -9.46
N THR A 49 27.18 -22.83 -9.28
CA THR A 49 28.62 -22.74 -9.03
C THR A 49 29.07 -23.53 -7.80
N PHE A 50 28.29 -23.55 -6.70
CA PHE A 50 28.65 -24.32 -5.50
C PHE A 50 28.74 -25.82 -5.80
N LEU A 51 27.76 -26.35 -6.52
CA LEU A 51 27.73 -27.77 -6.91
C LEU A 51 28.95 -28.12 -7.77
N ILE A 52 29.31 -27.26 -8.73
CA ILE A 52 30.48 -27.46 -9.58
C ILE A 52 31.76 -27.52 -8.74
N TYR A 53 31.97 -26.58 -7.83
CA TYR A 53 33.15 -26.59 -6.95
C TYR A 53 33.20 -27.83 -6.05
N MET A 54 32.07 -28.24 -5.48
CA MET A 54 32.00 -29.45 -4.65
C MET A 54 32.29 -30.73 -5.45
N THR A 55 31.74 -30.85 -6.66
CA THR A 55 32.03 -31.97 -7.55
C THR A 55 33.51 -32.01 -7.94
N LEU A 56 34.09 -30.86 -8.31
CA LEU A 56 35.51 -30.76 -8.62
C LEU A 56 36.39 -31.12 -7.43
N PHE A 57 36.02 -30.69 -6.21
CA PHE A 57 36.73 -31.05 -5.00
C PHE A 57 36.72 -32.56 -4.75
N VAL A 58 35.56 -33.21 -4.84
CA VAL A 58 35.43 -34.67 -4.68
C VAL A 58 36.22 -35.42 -5.75
N MET A 59 36.13 -34.98 -7.01
CA MET A 59 36.88 -35.55 -8.12
C MET A 59 38.40 -35.40 -7.92
N ALA A 60 38.86 -34.21 -7.52
CA ALA A 60 40.27 -33.95 -7.25
C ALA A 60 40.80 -34.79 -6.09
N TRP A 61 40.01 -34.95 -5.02
CA TRP A 61 40.35 -35.80 -3.88
C TRP A 61 40.49 -37.27 -4.28
N MET A 62 39.52 -37.77 -5.04
CA MET A 62 39.53 -39.14 -5.55
C MET A 62 40.73 -39.34 -6.50
N ALA A 63 40.97 -38.41 -7.41
CA ALA A 63 42.10 -38.44 -8.34
C ALA A 63 43.44 -38.45 -7.59
N TRP A 64 43.61 -37.59 -6.59
CA TRP A 64 44.81 -37.55 -5.75
C TRP A 64 45.04 -38.89 -5.05
N ASN A 65 44.03 -39.41 -4.35
CA ASN A 65 44.18 -40.64 -3.57
C ASN A 65 44.25 -41.93 -4.41
N THR A 66 43.89 -41.88 -5.70
CA THR A 66 44.01 -43.02 -6.62
C THR A 66 45.29 -42.97 -7.45
N LEU A 67 45.69 -41.80 -7.94
CA LEU A 67 46.83 -41.62 -8.85
C LEU A 67 48.16 -41.33 -8.12
N ALA A 68 48.13 -40.80 -6.89
CA ALA A 68 49.37 -40.53 -6.15
C ALA A 68 50.17 -41.82 -5.86
N PRO A 69 51.49 -41.73 -5.61
CA PRO A 69 52.29 -42.85 -5.11
C PRO A 69 51.74 -43.42 -3.79
N ALA A 70 51.93 -44.73 -3.55
CA ALA A 70 51.35 -45.42 -2.40
C ALA A 70 51.69 -44.79 -1.03
N ASP A 71 52.85 -44.14 -0.94
CA ASP A 71 53.34 -43.47 0.27
C ASP A 71 52.65 -42.12 0.55
N LEU A 72 52.01 -41.52 -0.45
CA LEU A 72 51.29 -40.23 -0.36
C LEU A 72 49.76 -40.41 -0.35
N ARG A 73 49.26 -41.64 -0.51
CA ARG A 73 47.83 -41.96 -0.42
C ARG A 73 47.41 -42.10 1.04
N PHE A 74 46.72 -41.09 1.54
CA PHE A 74 46.23 -41.08 2.92
C PHE A 74 44.79 -41.62 3.05
N ASP A 75 43.99 -41.59 1.98
CA ASP A 75 42.58 -42.02 1.97
C ASP A 75 42.31 -43.03 0.85
N ARG A 76 42.63 -44.32 1.09
CA ARG A 76 42.40 -45.39 0.10
C ARG A 76 40.92 -45.76 0.03
N PHE A 77 40.50 -46.32 -1.11
CA PHE A 77 39.16 -46.89 -1.29
C PHE A 77 38.80 -47.79 -0.08
N PRO A 78 37.69 -47.53 0.64
CA PRO A 78 36.47 -46.80 0.23
C PRO A 78 36.40 -45.28 0.54
N PHE A 79 37.52 -44.58 0.77
CA PHE A 79 37.57 -43.13 1.05
C PHE A 79 36.88 -42.72 2.37
N ILE A 80 37.36 -43.27 3.48
CA ILE A 80 36.74 -43.05 4.81
C ILE A 80 36.86 -41.59 5.24
N PHE A 81 37.98 -40.92 4.97
CA PHE A 81 38.18 -39.53 5.38
C PHE A 81 37.29 -38.57 4.61
N LEU A 82 37.16 -38.78 3.29
CA LEU A 82 36.19 -38.04 2.48
C LEU A 82 34.77 -38.20 3.03
N THR A 83 34.38 -39.43 3.35
CA THR A 83 33.05 -39.73 3.89
C THR A 83 32.80 -39.06 5.23
N LEU A 84 33.77 -39.12 6.15
CA LEU A 84 33.71 -38.46 7.46
C LEU A 84 33.63 -36.94 7.31
N MET A 85 34.36 -36.36 6.35
CA MET A 85 34.32 -34.92 6.12
C MET A 85 32.97 -34.48 5.54
N LEU A 86 32.41 -35.23 4.58
CA LEU A 86 31.09 -34.94 4.01
C LEU A 86 29.97 -35.08 5.04
N SER A 87 30.03 -36.10 5.92
CA SER A 87 29.03 -36.27 6.98
C SER A 87 29.09 -35.15 8.02
N LEU A 88 30.29 -34.72 8.40
CA LEU A 88 30.49 -33.56 9.27
C LEU A 88 29.99 -32.27 8.61
N GLN A 89 30.29 -32.07 7.33
CA GLN A 89 29.84 -30.91 6.56
C GLN A 89 28.32 -30.81 6.53
N ALA A 90 27.62 -31.94 6.31
CA ALA A 90 26.16 -31.99 6.36
C ALA A 90 25.61 -31.69 7.77
N SER A 91 26.24 -32.25 8.81
CA SER A 91 25.83 -32.05 10.20
C SER A 91 25.92 -30.60 10.65
N TYR A 92 26.96 -29.87 10.27
CA TYR A 92 27.11 -28.44 10.59
C TYR A 92 26.28 -27.52 9.66
N ALA A 93 25.94 -27.97 8.45
CA ALA A 93 25.07 -27.19 7.56
C ALA A 93 23.66 -27.03 8.13
N ALA A 94 23.09 -28.06 8.76
CA ALA A 94 21.73 -28.04 9.32
C ALA A 94 21.48 -26.86 10.29
N PRO A 95 22.28 -26.65 11.36
CA PRO A 95 22.07 -25.51 12.26
C PRO A 95 22.29 -24.16 11.57
N LEU A 96 23.24 -24.05 10.64
CA LEU A 96 23.43 -22.81 9.87
C LEU A 96 22.21 -22.49 8.99
N ILE A 97 21.65 -23.50 8.32
CA ILE A 97 20.45 -23.37 7.51
C ILE A 97 19.26 -22.95 8.38
N LEU A 98 19.09 -23.56 9.56
CA LEU A 98 18.03 -23.18 10.51
C LEU A 98 18.15 -21.72 10.96
N LEU A 99 19.36 -21.22 11.19
CA LEU A 99 19.56 -19.81 11.52
C LEU A 99 19.24 -18.89 10.33
N ALA A 100 19.61 -19.29 9.11
CA ALA A 100 19.28 -18.54 7.90
C ALA A 100 17.76 -18.52 7.66
N GLN A 101 17.08 -19.65 7.87
CA GLN A 101 15.63 -19.80 7.74
C GLN A 101 14.88 -18.94 8.77
N ASN A 102 15.25 -19.00 10.05
CA ASN A 102 14.65 -18.15 11.11
C ASN A 102 14.69 -16.66 10.76
N ARG A 103 15.75 -16.22 10.09
CA ARG A 103 15.87 -14.81 9.68
C ARG A 103 14.99 -14.49 8.46
N GLN A 104 14.88 -15.39 7.50
CA GLN A 104 13.97 -15.20 6.37
C GLN A 104 12.51 -15.18 6.82
N GLU A 105 12.11 -16.13 7.69
CA GLU A 105 10.76 -16.14 8.26
C GLU A 105 10.43 -14.85 9.03
N ALA A 106 11.41 -14.27 9.73
CA ALA A 106 11.22 -12.99 10.41
C ALA A 106 10.99 -11.83 9.43
N ARG A 107 11.70 -11.80 8.28
CA ARG A 107 11.49 -10.81 7.22
C ARG A 107 10.13 -11.01 6.54
N ASP A 108 9.82 -12.25 6.17
CA ASP A 108 8.57 -12.62 5.51
C ASP A 108 7.36 -12.26 6.39
N ARG A 109 7.48 -12.44 7.71
CA ARG A 109 6.44 -12.02 8.66
C ARG A 109 6.20 -10.50 8.63
N VAL A 110 7.26 -9.69 8.60
CA VAL A 110 7.14 -8.23 8.54
C VAL A 110 6.48 -7.79 7.24
N ILE A 111 6.89 -8.38 6.11
CA ILE A 111 6.29 -8.11 4.80
C ILE A 111 4.79 -8.47 4.84
N ALA A 112 4.44 -9.65 5.34
CA ALA A 112 3.04 -10.08 5.44
C ALA A 112 2.19 -9.23 6.40
N GLU A 113 2.78 -8.64 7.44
CA GLU A 113 2.08 -7.68 8.31
C GLU A 113 1.84 -6.35 7.63
N GLN A 114 2.82 -5.85 6.86
CA GLN A 114 2.68 -4.61 6.09
C GLN A 114 1.64 -4.77 4.99
N ASP A 115 1.65 -5.89 4.29
CA ASP A 115 0.69 -6.22 3.23
C ASP A 115 -0.74 -6.23 3.79
N ARG A 116 -0.97 -6.92 4.91
CA ARG A 116 -2.27 -6.89 5.61
C ARG A 116 -2.72 -5.49 6.02
N GLN A 117 -1.79 -4.63 6.45
CA GLN A 117 -2.13 -3.24 6.78
C GLN A 117 -2.46 -2.41 5.54
N ALA A 118 -1.75 -2.64 4.42
CA ALA A 118 -2.01 -1.98 3.16
C ALA A 118 -3.39 -2.38 2.61
N ASP A 119 -3.72 -3.67 2.63
CA ASP A 119 -5.03 -4.19 2.21
C ASP A 119 -6.17 -3.62 3.04
N ALA A 120 -6.00 -3.55 4.36
CA ALA A 120 -7.01 -2.97 5.24
C ALA A 120 -7.25 -1.48 4.93
N ARG A 121 -6.19 -0.72 4.62
CA ARG A 121 -6.30 0.69 4.20
C ARG A 121 -6.96 0.80 2.83
N ALA A 122 -6.57 -0.03 1.87
CA ALA A 122 -7.15 -0.04 0.53
C ALA A 122 -8.66 -0.35 0.57
N HIS A 123 -9.09 -1.28 1.43
CA HIS A 123 -10.51 -1.58 1.63
C HIS A 123 -11.26 -0.38 2.21
N ALA A 124 -10.68 0.30 3.21
CA ALA A 124 -11.28 1.50 3.79
C ALA A 124 -11.37 2.67 2.80
N ASP A 125 -10.33 2.88 2.00
CA ASP A 125 -10.31 3.91 0.94
C ASP A 125 -11.36 3.60 -0.14
N MET A 126 -11.53 2.34 -0.51
CA MET A 126 -12.57 1.91 -1.44
C MET A 126 -13.97 2.15 -0.88
N GLU A 127 -14.21 1.82 0.39
CA GLU A 127 -15.48 2.13 1.06
C GLU A 127 -15.75 3.63 1.12
N PHE A 128 -14.73 4.43 1.42
CA PHE A 128 -14.84 5.88 1.46
C PHE A 128 -15.20 6.44 0.07
N LEU A 129 -14.44 6.05 -0.96
CA LEU A 129 -14.72 6.45 -2.34
C LEU A 129 -16.11 5.99 -2.81
N ALA A 130 -16.54 4.78 -2.44
CA ALA A 130 -17.88 4.30 -2.76
C ALA A 130 -18.99 5.15 -2.12
N ARG A 131 -18.79 5.58 -0.86
CA ARG A 131 -19.72 6.50 -0.17
C ARG A 131 -19.71 7.88 -0.82
N GLU A 132 -18.55 8.40 -1.21
CA GLU A 132 -18.46 9.69 -1.89
C GLU A 132 -19.05 9.66 -3.30
N VAL A 133 -18.89 8.56 -4.04
CA VAL A 133 -19.56 8.40 -5.34
C VAL A 133 -21.07 8.30 -5.16
N ALA A 134 -21.55 7.62 -4.12
CA ALA A 134 -22.97 7.55 -3.80
C ALA A 134 -23.56 8.91 -3.41
N SER A 135 -22.85 9.68 -2.57
CA SER A 135 -23.27 11.04 -2.16
C SER A 135 -23.29 11.98 -3.37
N LEU A 136 -22.26 11.95 -4.22
CA LEU A 136 -22.19 12.73 -5.44
C LEU A 136 -23.31 12.36 -6.42
N ARG A 137 -23.62 11.06 -6.57
CA ARG A 137 -24.72 10.60 -7.42
C ARG A 137 -26.07 11.11 -6.92
N MET A 138 -26.30 11.13 -5.61
CA MET A 138 -27.54 11.67 -5.03
C MET A 138 -27.64 13.19 -5.27
N ALA A 139 -26.57 13.94 -4.98
CA ALA A 139 -26.53 15.39 -5.19
C ALA A 139 -26.74 15.77 -6.67
N VAL A 140 -26.10 15.05 -7.61
CA VAL A 140 -26.33 15.25 -9.05
C VAL A 140 -27.75 14.83 -9.44
N GLY A 141 -28.29 13.76 -8.86
CA GLY A 141 -29.66 13.30 -9.11
C GLY A 141 -30.71 14.34 -8.73
N GLU A 142 -30.53 15.06 -7.61
CA GLU A 142 -31.43 16.13 -7.18
C GLU A 142 -31.37 17.36 -8.11
N VAL A 143 -30.16 17.80 -8.49
CA VAL A 143 -29.97 18.97 -9.38
C VAL A 143 -30.35 18.67 -10.84
N ALA A 144 -30.21 17.41 -11.28
CA ALA A 144 -30.53 16.98 -12.63
C ALA A 144 -31.96 16.42 -12.76
N THR A 145 -32.87 16.75 -11.85
CA THR A 145 -34.26 16.30 -12.00
C THR A 145 -34.82 16.87 -13.30
N ARG A 146 -35.32 16.00 -14.19
CA ARG A 146 -35.85 16.40 -15.52
C ARG A 146 -36.84 17.55 -15.42
N ASP A 147 -37.65 17.57 -14.36
CA ASP A 147 -38.65 18.60 -14.13
C ASP A 147 -38.04 19.96 -13.77
N PHE A 148 -36.91 20.00 -13.04
CA PHE A 148 -36.17 21.22 -12.75
C PHE A 148 -35.48 21.77 -14.01
N LEU A 149 -34.76 20.93 -14.76
CA LEU A 149 -34.19 21.36 -16.05
C LEU A 149 -35.27 21.83 -17.01
N ARG A 150 -36.45 21.19 -16.99
CA ARG A 150 -37.58 21.56 -17.83
C ARG A 150 -38.22 22.87 -17.38
N SER A 151 -38.39 23.10 -16.08
CA SER A 151 -38.92 24.37 -15.57
C SER A 151 -37.96 25.51 -15.89
N GLU A 152 -36.65 25.30 -15.78
CA GLU A 152 -35.67 26.35 -16.04
C GLU A 152 -35.49 26.65 -17.52
N LEU A 153 -35.53 25.62 -18.38
CA LEU A 153 -35.66 25.84 -19.82
C LEU A 153 -36.94 26.59 -20.16
N ARG A 154 -38.07 26.28 -19.51
CA ARG A 154 -39.35 26.97 -19.76
C ARG A 154 -39.30 28.42 -19.29
N SER A 155 -38.74 28.68 -18.11
CA SER A 155 -38.59 30.02 -17.53
C SER A 155 -37.70 30.89 -18.43
N LEU A 156 -36.54 30.38 -18.83
CA LEU A 156 -35.64 31.10 -19.74
C LEU A 156 -36.28 31.39 -21.11
N LEU A 157 -37.11 30.48 -21.61
CA LEU A 157 -37.83 30.66 -22.88
C LEU A 157 -38.94 31.71 -22.75
N SER A 158 -39.66 31.70 -21.62
CA SER A 158 -40.66 32.73 -21.28
C SER A 158 -40.04 34.13 -21.19
N ASP A 159 -38.91 34.26 -20.48
CA ASP A 159 -38.16 35.52 -20.37
C ASP A 159 -37.72 36.06 -21.75
N LEU A 160 -37.41 35.17 -22.70
CA LEU A 160 -37.02 35.57 -24.05
C LEU A 160 -38.22 36.00 -24.90
N ASP A 161 -39.36 35.32 -24.79
CA ASP A 161 -40.60 35.69 -25.49
C ASP A 161 -41.12 37.04 -24.97
N GLU A 162 -41.14 37.26 -23.65
CA GLU A 162 -41.59 38.51 -23.03
C GLU A 162 -40.74 39.71 -23.49
N ARG A 163 -39.41 39.54 -23.57
CA ARG A 163 -38.50 40.55 -24.15
C ARG A 163 -38.69 40.76 -25.65
N ALA A 164 -39.18 39.76 -26.38
CA ALA A 164 -39.47 39.90 -27.81
C ALA A 164 -40.76 40.71 -28.02
N GLU A 165 -41.79 40.42 -27.22
CA GLU A 165 -43.05 41.17 -27.21
C GLU A 165 -42.83 42.62 -26.80
N GLU A 166 -42.07 42.89 -25.73
CA GLU A 166 -41.71 44.27 -25.32
C GLU A 166 -41.04 45.04 -26.47
N ARG A 167 -40.14 44.40 -27.23
CA ARG A 167 -39.49 45.02 -28.39
C ARG A 167 -40.44 45.23 -29.57
N GLU A 168 -41.46 44.39 -29.73
CA GLU A 168 -42.49 44.57 -30.76
C GLU A 168 -43.45 45.70 -30.38
N ASP A 169 -43.85 45.79 -29.12
CA ASP A 169 -44.70 46.87 -28.60
C ASP A 169 -43.99 48.23 -28.65
N GLU A 170 -42.70 48.30 -28.29
CA GLU A 170 -41.88 49.51 -28.47
C GLU A 170 -41.80 49.94 -29.95
N ARG A 171 -41.74 48.98 -30.88
CA ARG A 171 -41.75 49.25 -32.33
C ARG A 171 -43.13 49.67 -32.84
N ALA A 172 -44.21 49.13 -32.28
CA ALA A 172 -45.57 49.51 -32.65
C ALA A 172 -45.92 50.92 -32.15
N GLN A 173 -45.60 51.23 -30.89
CA GLN A 173 -45.82 52.56 -30.30
C GLN A 173 -45.02 53.65 -31.03
N SER A 174 -43.78 53.36 -31.44
CA SER A 174 -43.00 54.29 -32.27
C SER A 174 -43.53 54.44 -33.70
N HIS A 175 -44.33 53.50 -34.20
CA HIS A 175 -45.01 53.62 -35.49
C HIS A 175 -46.32 54.41 -35.39
N GLU A 176 -47.08 54.29 -34.30
CA GLU A 176 -48.29 55.09 -34.06
C GLU A 176 -47.98 56.56 -33.74
N ASP A 177 -46.96 56.85 -32.93
CA ASP A 177 -46.52 58.24 -32.67
C ASP A 177 -45.97 58.92 -33.94
N GLY A 178 -45.51 58.16 -34.93
CA GLY A 178 -45.12 58.67 -36.24
C GLY A 178 -46.30 58.97 -37.18
N ALA A 179 -47.48 58.41 -36.91
CA ALA A 179 -48.66 58.56 -37.77
C ALA A 179 -49.56 59.75 -37.37
N ASP A 180 -49.51 60.23 -36.13
CA ASP A 180 -50.33 61.35 -35.63
C ASP A 180 -49.69 62.75 -35.80
N GLY A 181 -48.49 62.83 -36.39
CA GLY A 181 -47.81 64.09 -36.71
C GLY A 181 -48.31 64.82 -37.99
N GLY A 182 -49.37 64.33 -38.63
CA GLY A 182 -49.85 64.80 -39.93
C GLY A 182 -51.22 65.48 -39.92
N SER A 183 -51.34 66.68 -39.33
CA SER A 183 -52.47 67.60 -39.56
C SER A 183 -52.04 69.04 -39.24
N PRO A 184 -52.73 70.12 -39.69
CA PRO A 184 -53.85 70.26 -40.64
C PRO A 184 -53.68 71.50 -41.60
N GLY A 185 -54.67 71.76 -42.48
CA GLY A 185 -54.87 73.07 -43.16
C GLY A 185 -54.80 72.96 -44.68
N GLY A 186 -55.85 73.26 -45.48
CA GLY A 186 -56.66 74.50 -45.51
C GLY A 186 -56.06 75.45 -46.58
N PRO A 187 -56.76 76.43 -47.18
CA PRO A 187 -58.20 76.73 -47.21
C PRO A 187 -58.94 76.28 -48.48
#